data_AF-A0A7L2BBX8-F1
#
_entry.id   AF-A0A7L2BBX8-F1
#
_cell.length_a   1.000
_cell.length_b   1.000
_cell.length_c   1.000
_cell.angle_alpha   90.00
_cell.angle_beta   90.00
_cell.angle_gamma   90.00
#
_symmetry.space_group_name_H-M   'P 1'
#
loop_
_entity.id
_entity.type
_entity.pdbx_description
1 polymer ?
#
loop_
_entity_poly.entity_id
_entity_poly.type
_entity_poly.pdbx_seq_one_letter_code
_entity_poly.pdbx_strand_id
1 'polypeptide(L)'
;FNFSNVISEMVIRRQSPAQRSVRISNLISFELDEDGQRSKPERFSTQSFASQRSLKVGKRLNIFTKASTETESALKTVSLPTIWDLEFAKQIAAVTAQPPRNGFEEMIQWTKEGILWEFPIDNEAGMEDDAEFHEHIFLEKHLEGFPKQGPIRHFMELVICGLSKNPYLSVKQKIEHIAWFQNYFEEKKEYLQEI
;
A
#
# COMPACT_ATOMS: atom_id res chain seq x y z
N PHE A 1 -11.65 4.52 56.02
CA PHE A 1 -10.95 3.67 55.04
C PHE A 1 -9.94 4.54 54.29
N ASN A 2 -8.64 4.38 54.57
CA ASN A 2 -7.57 5.20 53.98
C ASN A 2 -7.11 4.59 52.66
N PHE A 3 -7.44 5.24 51.54
CA PHE A 3 -7.10 4.79 50.19
C PHE A 3 -5.60 4.89 49.86
N SER A 4 -4.80 5.67 50.62
CA SER A 4 -3.35 5.81 50.38
C SER A 4 -2.57 4.51 50.59
N ASN A 5 -3.02 3.65 51.51
CA ASN A 5 -2.36 2.39 51.81
C ASN A 5 -2.60 1.32 50.73
N VAL A 6 -3.72 1.39 50.01
CA VAL A 6 -4.03 0.46 48.90
C VAL A 6 -3.21 0.79 47.66
N ILE A 7 -2.98 2.08 47.38
CA ILE A 7 -2.23 2.52 46.20
C ILE A 7 -0.72 2.29 46.39
N SER A 8 -0.21 2.30 47.62
CA SER A 8 1.22 2.06 47.90
C SER A 8 1.65 0.60 47.63
N GLU A 9 0.71 -0.35 47.63
CA GLU A 9 0.98 -1.75 47.28
C GLU A 9 0.84 -2.04 45.77
N MET A 10 0.24 -1.14 44.99
CA MET A 10 0.08 -1.29 43.53
C MET A 10 1.30 -0.77 42.75
N VAL A 11 2.50 -1.29 43.05
CA VAL A 11 3.71 -1.05 42.23
C VAL A 11 4.04 -2.30 41.42
N ILE A 12 3.71 -2.27 40.13
CA ILE A 12 4.05 -3.35 39.19
C ILE A 12 5.53 -3.17 38.79
N ARG A 13 6.43 -3.88 39.45
CA ARG A 13 7.81 -4.03 38.98
C ARG A 13 7.79 -4.85 37.68
N ARG A 14 7.97 -4.18 36.53
CA ARG A 14 8.28 -4.85 35.26
C ARG A 14 9.67 -5.45 35.35
N GLN A 15 9.75 -6.74 35.67
CA GLN A 15 11.00 -7.50 35.56
C GLN A 15 11.31 -7.75 34.08
N SER A 16 12.55 -7.46 33.69
CA SER A 16 13.11 -7.81 32.38
C SER A 16 13.00 -9.33 32.11
N PRO A 17 12.64 -9.77 30.89
CA PRO A 17 12.37 -11.17 30.58
C PRO A 17 13.61 -12.09 30.66
N ALA A 18 14.81 -11.52 30.85
CA ALA A 18 16.07 -12.25 30.92
C ALA A 18 16.27 -13.08 32.22
N GLN A 19 15.43 -12.92 33.24
CA GLN A 19 15.58 -13.68 34.51
C GLN A 19 14.53 -14.79 34.72
N ARG A 20 13.63 -15.02 33.76
CA ARG A 20 12.55 -16.02 33.88
C ARG A 20 12.98 -17.43 33.44
N SER A 21 14.19 -17.83 33.81
CA SER A 21 14.72 -19.18 33.61
C SER A 21 14.83 -19.89 34.97
N VAL A 22 13.75 -20.61 35.31
CA VAL A 22 13.74 -21.87 36.07
C VAL A 22 14.66 -21.95 37.30
N ARG A 23 14.10 -21.65 38.48
CA ARG A 23 14.48 -22.32 39.73
C ARG A 23 13.28 -23.06 40.27
N ILE A 24 13.12 -24.33 39.87
CA ILE A 24 12.26 -25.28 40.56
C ILE A 24 13.07 -26.55 40.83
N SER A 25 12.92 -27.01 42.07
CA SER A 25 13.25 -28.32 42.64
C SER A 25 14.71 -28.75 42.70
N ASN A 26 15.27 -28.72 43.92
CA ASN A 26 15.70 -29.93 44.62
C ASN A 26 15.86 -29.59 46.12
N LEU A 27 14.77 -29.70 46.87
CA LEU A 27 14.84 -29.82 48.33
C LEU A 27 15.33 -31.24 48.61
N ILE A 28 16.61 -31.37 48.94
CA ILE A 28 17.20 -32.63 49.43
C ILE A 28 17.34 -32.46 50.94
N SER A 29 16.55 -33.20 51.70
CA SER A 29 16.72 -33.35 53.14
C SER A 29 18.02 -34.10 53.40
N PHE A 30 18.88 -33.55 54.26
CA PHE A 30 20.05 -34.24 54.79
C PHE A 30 19.71 -34.69 56.21
N GLU A 31 19.51 -35.99 56.41
CA GLU A 31 19.68 -36.60 57.74
C GLU A 31 21.18 -36.85 57.96
N LEU A 32 21.65 -36.54 59.17
CA LEU A 32 23.04 -36.64 59.61
C LEU A 32 23.17 -37.89 60.49
N ASP A 33 23.92 -38.89 60.03
CA ASP A 33 24.36 -39.99 60.90
C ASP A 33 25.63 -39.59 61.67
N GLU A 34 25.81 -40.16 62.87
CA GLU A 34 26.78 -39.74 63.89
C GLU A 34 28.25 -40.13 63.62
N ASP A 35 28.54 -40.79 62.51
CA ASP A 35 29.91 -41.14 62.10
C ASP A 35 30.26 -40.38 60.80
N GLY A 36 31.00 -39.28 60.95
CA GLY A 36 31.24 -38.25 59.93
C GLY A 36 31.93 -38.67 58.62
N GLN A 37 31.27 -39.49 57.80
CA GLN A 37 31.65 -39.77 56.42
C GLN A 37 30.60 -39.25 55.43
N ARG A 38 31.05 -38.45 54.46
CA ARG A 38 30.21 -37.95 53.36
C ARG A 38 29.88 -39.07 52.38
N SER A 39 28.65 -39.58 52.42
CA SER A 39 28.11 -40.40 51.34
C SER A 39 27.91 -39.51 50.09
N LYS A 40 28.52 -39.92 48.97
CA LYS A 40 28.28 -39.26 47.67
C LYS A 40 26.83 -39.58 47.25
N PRO A 41 26.05 -38.63 46.73
CA PRO A 41 24.75 -38.96 46.17
C PRO A 41 24.99 -39.78 44.90
N GLU A 42 24.55 -41.03 44.94
CA GLU A 42 24.43 -41.88 43.78
C GLU A 42 23.46 -41.18 42.81
N ARG A 43 23.99 -40.70 41.67
CA ARG A 43 23.16 -40.13 40.62
C ARG A 43 22.33 -41.25 40.03
N PHE A 44 21.14 -41.47 40.58
CA PHE A 44 20.07 -42.13 39.83
C PHE A 44 19.78 -41.24 38.62
N SER A 45 20.33 -41.62 37.47
CA SER A 45 19.91 -41.08 36.20
C SER A 45 18.46 -41.52 36.00
N THR A 46 17.52 -40.69 36.40
CA THR A 46 16.18 -40.74 35.83
C THR A 46 16.37 -40.33 34.37
N GLN A 47 16.71 -41.29 33.51
CA GLN A 47 16.59 -41.13 32.07
C GLN A 47 15.11 -40.90 31.81
N SER A 48 14.70 -39.63 31.88
CA SER A 48 13.51 -39.16 31.23
C SER A 48 13.75 -39.45 29.75
N PHE A 49 13.23 -40.59 29.29
CA PHE A 49 13.04 -40.88 27.89
C PHE A 49 11.95 -39.94 27.33
N ALA A 50 12.14 -38.63 27.45
CA ALA A 50 11.50 -37.68 26.57
C ALA A 50 12.15 -37.86 25.19
N SER A 51 11.75 -38.95 24.53
CA SER A 51 11.95 -39.18 23.10
C SER A 51 11.71 -37.84 22.41
N GLN A 52 12.75 -37.24 21.83
CA GLN A 52 12.65 -36.02 21.04
C GLN A 52 11.77 -36.29 19.81
N ARG A 53 10.45 -36.31 20.01
CA ARG A 53 9.48 -36.45 18.95
C ARG A 53 9.16 -35.05 18.46
N SER A 54 9.40 -34.81 17.18
CA SER A 54 9.02 -33.55 16.53
C SER A 54 7.51 -33.38 16.58
N LEU A 55 7.03 -32.16 16.90
CA LEU A 55 5.60 -31.83 16.98
C LEU A 55 4.84 -32.07 15.67
N LYS A 56 5.56 -32.18 14.55
CA LYS A 56 5.02 -32.46 13.23
C LYS A 56 4.92 -33.96 12.90
N VAL A 57 5.50 -34.84 13.72
CA VAL A 57 5.56 -36.29 13.50
C VAL A 57 4.53 -36.96 14.41
N GLY A 58 3.38 -37.32 13.83
CA GLY A 58 2.29 -37.96 14.55
C GLY A 58 1.06 -38.20 13.69
N LYS A 59 0.05 -38.87 14.27
CA LYS A 59 -1.25 -39.05 13.61
C LYS A 59 -1.91 -37.67 13.48
N ARG A 60 -2.32 -37.30 12.27
CA ARG A 60 -3.02 -36.05 11.97
C ARG A 60 -4.48 -36.31 11.59
N LEU A 61 -5.28 -35.26 11.60
CA LEU A 61 -6.64 -35.29 11.07
C LEU A 61 -6.56 -35.38 9.53
N ASN A 62 -6.89 -36.54 8.97
CA ASN A 62 -6.85 -36.81 7.52
C ASN A 62 -8.15 -36.37 6.81
N ILE A 63 -8.75 -35.26 7.24
CA ILE A 63 -10.02 -34.76 6.69
C ILE A 63 -9.78 -34.05 5.34
N PHE A 64 -8.68 -33.30 5.25
CA PHE A 64 -8.25 -32.62 4.03
C PHE A 64 -7.19 -33.46 3.32
N THR A 65 -7.46 -33.85 2.08
CA THR A 65 -6.45 -34.42 1.18
C THR A 65 -5.43 -33.34 0.82
N LYS A 66 -4.19 -33.74 0.53
CA LYS A 66 -3.17 -32.78 0.14
C LYS A 66 -3.62 -32.16 -1.19
N ALA A 67 -3.84 -30.85 -1.21
CA ALA A 67 -4.22 -30.14 -2.41
C ALA A 67 -3.23 -30.48 -3.54
N SER A 68 -3.74 -30.99 -4.66
CA SER A 68 -2.99 -31.04 -5.91
C SER A 68 -2.64 -29.60 -6.29
N THR A 69 -1.44 -29.39 -6.82
CA THR A 69 -1.00 -28.12 -7.40
C THR A 69 -1.75 -27.87 -8.71
N GLU A 70 -3.06 -27.73 -8.63
CA GLU A 70 -3.95 -27.48 -9.77
C GLU A 70 -4.56 -26.10 -9.59
N THR A 71 -3.87 -25.14 -10.21
CA THR A 71 -4.45 -24.00 -10.92
C THR A 71 -5.72 -23.40 -10.28
N GLU A 72 -5.55 -22.67 -9.18
CA GLU A 72 -6.35 -21.49 -8.85
C GLU A 72 -6.08 -20.33 -9.84
N SER A 73 -5.64 -20.61 -11.07
CA SER A 73 -5.07 -19.63 -12.00
C SER A 73 -6.12 -18.82 -12.77
N ALA A 74 -7.41 -18.92 -12.42
CA ALA A 74 -8.47 -18.21 -13.16
C ALA A 74 -9.68 -17.81 -12.31
N LEU A 75 -9.65 -17.97 -10.98
CA LEU A 75 -10.81 -17.65 -10.16
C LEU A 75 -10.73 -16.19 -9.65
N LYS A 76 -11.50 -15.32 -10.34
CA LYS A 76 -12.00 -14.02 -9.85
C LYS A 76 -11.10 -12.78 -9.99
N THR A 77 -10.56 -12.52 -11.17
CA THR A 77 -10.11 -11.15 -11.52
C THR A 77 -11.27 -10.19 -11.85
N VAL A 78 -12.52 -10.67 -11.84
CA VAL A 78 -13.68 -9.92 -12.41
C VAL A 78 -14.62 -9.35 -11.33
N SER A 79 -14.52 -9.76 -10.07
CA SER A 79 -15.38 -9.24 -8.99
C SER A 79 -14.61 -8.27 -8.10
N LEU A 80 -15.14 -7.07 -7.91
CA LEU A 80 -14.68 -6.12 -6.89
C LEU A 80 -14.65 -6.82 -5.51
N PRO A 81 -13.64 -6.55 -4.66
CA PRO A 81 -13.56 -7.11 -3.32
C PRO A 81 -14.83 -6.84 -2.52
N THR A 82 -15.28 -7.82 -1.75
CA THR A 82 -16.43 -7.64 -0.86
C THR A 82 -16.03 -6.77 0.33
N ILE A 83 -16.99 -6.10 0.98
CA ILE A 83 -16.74 -5.33 2.22
C ILE A 83 -16.02 -6.19 3.28
N TRP A 84 -16.36 -7.47 3.39
CA TRP A 84 -15.69 -8.42 4.30
C TRP A 84 -14.21 -8.62 3.97
N ASP A 85 -13.86 -8.66 2.68
CA ASP A 85 -12.47 -8.81 2.24
C ASP A 85 -11.67 -7.54 2.58
N LEU A 86 -12.27 -6.36 2.41
CA LEU A 86 -11.66 -5.08 2.76
C LEU A 86 -11.42 -4.92 4.26
N GLU A 87 -12.43 -5.21 5.09
CA GLU A 87 -12.29 -5.14 6.56
C GLU A 87 -11.28 -6.17 7.07
N PHE A 88 -11.27 -7.37 6.48
CA PHE A 88 -10.28 -8.37 6.83
C PHE A 88 -8.86 -7.95 6.43
N ALA A 89 -8.68 -7.38 5.23
CA ALA A 89 -7.40 -6.82 4.80
C ALA A 89 -6.92 -5.69 5.74
N LYS A 90 -7.82 -4.83 6.19
CA LYS A 90 -7.53 -3.77 7.16
C LYS A 90 -7.08 -4.33 8.51
N GLN A 91 -7.72 -5.39 9.00
CA GLN A 91 -7.29 -6.06 10.24
C GLN A 91 -5.90 -6.67 10.10
N ILE A 92 -5.60 -7.32 8.97
CA ILE A 92 -4.26 -7.86 8.69
C ILE A 92 -3.24 -6.71 8.66
N ALA A 93 -3.54 -5.62 7.95
CA ALA A 93 -2.67 -4.45 7.88
C ALA A 93 -2.40 -3.85 9.27
N ALA A 94 -3.41 -3.78 10.13
CA ALA A 94 -3.27 -3.29 11.51
C ALA A 94 -2.37 -4.18 12.38
N VAL A 95 -2.41 -5.50 12.19
CA VAL A 95 -1.51 -6.43 12.90
C VAL A 95 -0.05 -6.22 12.46
N THR A 96 0.16 -5.88 11.19
CA THR A 96 1.50 -5.59 10.64
C THR A 96 1.97 -4.16 10.89
N ALA A 97 1.07 -3.24 11.26
CA ALA A 97 1.39 -1.83 11.48
C ALA A 97 2.25 -1.68 12.73
N GLN A 98 3.54 -1.43 12.54
CA GLN A 98 4.47 -1.06 13.59
C GLN A 98 4.74 0.44 13.52
N PRO A 99 4.97 1.11 14.67
CA PRO A 99 5.41 2.50 14.64
C PRO A 99 6.76 2.60 13.92
N PRO A 100 7.01 3.70 13.17
CA PRO A 100 8.24 3.85 12.43
C PRO A 100 9.44 3.79 13.37
N ARG A 101 10.39 2.90 13.06
CA ARG A 101 11.58 2.65 13.88
C ARG A 101 12.71 3.62 13.56
N ASN A 102 12.66 4.24 12.38
CA ASN A 102 13.72 5.10 11.83
C ASN A 102 13.11 6.21 10.95
N GLY A 103 13.83 7.32 10.77
CA GLY A 103 13.39 8.43 9.91
C GLY A 103 13.23 8.03 8.43
N PHE A 104 13.99 7.04 7.95
CA PHE A 104 13.76 6.49 6.61
C PHE A 104 12.39 5.80 6.48
N GLU A 105 11.87 5.20 7.54
CA GLU A 105 10.54 4.57 7.52
C GLU A 105 9.43 5.63 7.49
N GLU A 106 9.62 6.75 8.20
CA GLU A 106 8.75 7.92 8.10
C GLU A 106 8.77 8.50 6.68
N MET A 107 9.95 8.64 6.07
CA MET A 107 10.06 9.10 4.68
C MET A 107 9.37 8.15 3.71
N ILE A 108 9.53 6.84 3.88
CA ILE A 108 8.84 5.83 3.05
C ILE A 108 7.32 5.94 3.24
N GLN A 109 6.84 6.13 4.47
CA GLN A 109 5.43 6.32 4.75
C GLN A 109 4.89 7.59 4.08
N TRP A 110 5.58 8.72 4.22
CA TRP A 110 5.17 9.98 3.58
C TRP A 110 5.24 9.93 2.05
N THR A 111 6.17 9.16 1.48
CA THR A 111 6.23 8.93 0.03
C THR A 111 5.02 8.10 -0.42
N LYS A 112 4.65 7.04 0.32
CA LYS A 112 3.43 6.24 0.05
C LYS A 112 2.14 7.03 0.22
N GLU A 113 2.12 7.97 1.15
CA GLU A 113 0.99 8.89 1.39
C GLU A 113 0.93 10.04 0.38
N GLY A 114 1.94 10.20 -0.49
CA GLY A 114 2.02 11.26 -1.49
C GLY A 114 2.37 12.64 -0.92
N ILE A 115 2.86 12.71 0.32
CA ILE A 115 3.29 13.96 0.99
C ILE A 115 4.70 14.34 0.53
N LEU A 116 5.59 13.36 0.40
CA LEU A 116 6.94 13.56 -0.17
C LEU A 116 6.91 13.33 -1.69
N TRP A 117 7.76 14.08 -2.39
CA TRP A 117 8.02 13.85 -3.81
C TRP A 117 8.68 12.49 -4.03
N GLU A 118 8.28 11.82 -5.10
CA GLU A 118 8.95 10.62 -5.57
C GLU A 118 10.28 11.00 -6.22
N PHE A 119 11.31 10.18 -5.99
CA PHE A 119 12.65 10.42 -6.51
C PHE A 119 12.98 9.39 -7.62
N PRO A 120 13.67 9.79 -8.71
CA PRO A 120 14.16 11.14 -9.01
C PRO A 120 13.04 12.15 -9.29
N ILE A 121 13.27 13.42 -8.95
CA ILE A 121 12.27 14.48 -9.11
C ILE A 121 11.93 14.64 -10.59
N ASP A 122 10.67 14.41 -10.93
CA ASP A 122 10.09 14.72 -12.22
C ASP A 122 9.17 15.94 -12.10
N ASN A 123 9.38 16.95 -12.93
CA ASN A 123 8.58 18.18 -12.93
C ASN A 123 7.19 17.96 -13.54
N GLU A 124 7.00 16.88 -14.30
CA GLU A 124 5.73 16.53 -14.96
C GLU A 124 4.90 15.54 -14.13
N ALA A 125 5.39 15.11 -12.97
CA ALA A 125 4.70 14.17 -12.09
C ALA A 125 3.32 14.71 -11.66
N GLY A 126 2.26 13.98 -12.03
CA GLY A 126 0.87 14.34 -11.75
C GLY A 126 0.22 15.30 -12.77
N MET A 127 0.95 15.72 -13.80
CA MET A 127 0.42 16.46 -14.95
C MET A 127 0.57 15.62 -16.23
N GLU A 128 -0.04 14.43 -16.25
CA GLU A 128 -0.19 13.67 -17.48
C GLU A 128 -1.33 14.27 -18.32
N ASP A 129 -0.99 14.76 -19.51
CA ASP A 129 -1.99 14.99 -20.55
C ASP A 129 -2.17 13.67 -21.30
N ASP A 130 -3.41 13.17 -21.39
CA ASP A 130 -3.73 11.89 -22.06
C ASP A 130 -3.50 11.96 -23.59
N ALA A 131 -3.03 13.10 -24.11
CA ALA A 131 -2.93 13.39 -25.52
C ALA A 131 -1.48 13.38 -26.02
N GLU A 132 -1.26 12.72 -27.15
CA GLU A 132 0.03 12.73 -27.82
C GLU A 132 0.33 14.10 -28.47
N PHE A 133 1.61 14.33 -28.79
CA PHE A 133 2.06 15.59 -29.44
C PHE A 133 1.33 15.88 -30.75
N HIS A 134 0.95 14.82 -31.47
CA HIS A 134 0.33 14.94 -32.79
C HIS A 134 -1.11 15.49 -32.69
N GLU A 135 -1.79 15.32 -31.55
CA GLU A 135 -3.10 15.92 -31.31
C GLU A 135 -3.00 17.43 -31.01
N HIS A 136 -1.91 17.84 -30.35
CA HIS A 136 -1.64 19.24 -30.05
C HIS A 136 -1.20 20.05 -31.28
N ILE A 137 -0.52 19.40 -32.24
CA ILE A 137 0.04 20.05 -33.42
C ILE A 137 -0.92 19.96 -34.62
N PHE A 138 -1.50 18.79 -34.89
CA PHE A 138 -2.33 18.56 -36.07
C PHE A 138 -3.82 18.78 -35.79
N LEU A 139 -4.19 20.03 -35.51
CA LEU A 139 -5.58 20.43 -35.30
C LEU A 139 -6.37 20.61 -36.62
N GLU A 140 -5.73 20.41 -37.77
CA GLU A 140 -6.34 20.53 -39.10
C GLU A 140 -7.53 19.56 -39.30
N LYS A 141 -7.55 18.44 -38.57
CA LYS A 141 -8.67 17.47 -38.58
C LYS A 141 -9.99 18.11 -38.15
N HIS A 142 -9.94 19.10 -37.26
CA HIS A 142 -11.14 19.80 -36.77
C HIS A 142 -11.61 20.94 -37.69
N LEU A 143 -10.94 21.16 -38.83
CA LEU A 143 -11.32 22.18 -39.81
C LEU A 143 -12.33 21.71 -40.87
N GLU A 144 -12.83 20.48 -40.81
CA GLU A 144 -13.76 19.95 -41.82
C GLU A 144 -15.08 20.74 -41.90
N GLY A 145 -15.48 21.44 -40.83
CA GLY A 145 -16.66 22.31 -40.81
C GLY A 145 -16.49 23.65 -41.54
N PHE A 146 -15.29 23.99 -42.01
CA PHE A 146 -14.99 25.28 -42.64
C PHE A 146 -14.86 25.17 -44.17
N PRO A 147 -15.16 26.24 -44.92
CA PRO A 147 -14.95 26.26 -46.37
C PRO A 147 -13.47 26.02 -46.72
N LYS A 148 -13.21 25.17 -47.73
CA LYS A 148 -11.85 24.77 -48.15
C LYS A 148 -11.05 25.90 -48.81
N GLN A 149 -11.73 26.94 -49.29
CA GLN A 149 -11.12 28.10 -49.96
C GLN A 149 -11.80 29.37 -49.44
N GLY A 150 -11.00 30.39 -49.13
CA GLY A 150 -11.49 31.71 -48.73
C GLY A 150 -10.67 32.38 -47.63
N PRO A 151 -10.94 33.66 -47.32
CA PRO A 151 -10.25 34.41 -46.27
C PRO A 151 -10.48 33.80 -44.87
N ILE A 152 -11.64 33.16 -44.65
CA ILE A 152 -11.95 32.44 -43.41
C ILE A 152 -11.01 31.26 -43.21
N ARG A 153 -10.64 30.55 -44.29
CA ARG A 153 -9.69 29.43 -44.22
C ARG A 153 -8.31 29.93 -43.79
N HIS A 154 -7.84 31.01 -44.41
CA HIS A 154 -6.55 31.61 -44.05
C HIS A 154 -6.51 32.10 -42.59
N PHE A 155 -7.61 32.72 -42.12
CA PHE A 155 -7.74 33.12 -40.74
C PHE A 155 -7.69 31.92 -39.78
N MET A 156 -8.44 30.85 -40.08
CA MET A 156 -8.45 29.64 -39.25
C MET A 156 -7.10 28.91 -39.25
N GLU A 157 -6.35 28.93 -40.35
CA GLU A 157 -4.97 28.42 -40.42
C GLU A 157 -4.04 29.18 -39.47
N LEU A 158 -4.20 30.50 -39.35
CA LEU A 158 -3.45 31.31 -38.38
C LEU A 158 -3.85 30.98 -36.94
N VAL A 159 -5.15 30.81 -36.67
CA VAL A 159 -5.65 30.41 -35.35
C VAL A 159 -5.07 29.07 -34.94
N ILE A 160 -5.10 28.06 -35.82
CA ILE A 160 -4.53 26.73 -35.54
C ILE A 160 -3.02 26.79 -35.37
N CYS A 161 -2.30 27.59 -36.17
CA CYS A 161 -0.87 27.81 -35.99
C CYS A 161 -0.56 28.48 -34.63
N GLY A 162 -1.45 29.33 -34.12
CA GLY A 162 -1.36 29.90 -32.77
C GLY A 162 -1.64 28.87 -31.68
N LEU A 163 -2.69 28.07 -31.84
CA LEU A 163 -3.08 27.02 -30.88
C LEU A 163 -2.03 25.89 -30.81
N SER A 164 -1.40 25.53 -31.93
CA SER A 164 -0.37 24.49 -31.97
C SER A 164 0.90 24.88 -31.24
N LYS A 165 1.23 26.17 -31.22
CA LYS A 165 2.39 26.73 -30.50
C LYS A 165 2.14 26.96 -29.02
N ASN A 166 0.91 26.76 -28.53
CA ASN A 166 0.58 27.01 -27.13
C ASN A 166 0.80 25.76 -26.27
N PRO A 167 1.76 25.78 -25.31
CA PRO A 167 2.01 24.67 -24.40
C PRO A 167 1.10 24.65 -23.16
N TYR A 168 0.36 25.73 -22.90
CA TYR A 168 -0.44 25.88 -21.67
C TYR A 168 -1.89 25.41 -21.83
N LEU A 169 -2.32 25.12 -23.06
CA LEU A 169 -3.68 24.68 -23.36
C LEU A 169 -3.71 23.19 -23.67
N SER A 170 -4.64 22.48 -23.05
CA SER A 170 -4.91 21.07 -23.38
C SER A 170 -5.63 20.96 -24.72
N VAL A 171 -5.58 19.77 -25.34
CA VAL A 171 -6.29 19.48 -26.60
C VAL A 171 -7.78 19.82 -26.51
N LYS A 172 -8.43 19.51 -25.38
CA LYS A 172 -9.86 19.80 -25.15
C LYS A 172 -10.15 21.28 -25.28
N GLN A 173 -9.34 22.14 -24.65
CA GLN A 173 -9.48 23.59 -24.75
C GLN A 173 -9.24 24.09 -26.18
N LYS A 174 -8.26 23.53 -26.89
CA LYS A 174 -7.99 23.88 -28.30
C LYS A 174 -9.20 23.54 -29.19
N ILE A 175 -9.84 22.39 -28.97
CA ILE A 175 -11.05 21.99 -29.70
C ILE A 175 -12.23 22.91 -29.38
N GLU A 176 -12.42 23.27 -28.10
CA GLU A 176 -13.46 24.22 -27.68
C GLU A 176 -13.30 25.58 -28.37
N HIS A 177 -12.07 26.08 -28.48
CA HIS A 177 -11.80 27.32 -29.23
C HIS A 177 -12.22 27.21 -30.70
N ILE A 178 -11.92 26.09 -31.37
CA ILE A 178 -12.28 25.87 -32.78
C ILE A 178 -13.81 25.78 -32.92
N ALA A 179 -14.49 25.05 -32.03
CA ALA A 179 -15.94 24.93 -32.03
C ALA A 179 -16.63 26.28 -31.79
N TRP A 180 -16.06 27.12 -30.94
CA TRP A 180 -16.55 28.49 -30.73
C TRP A 180 -16.51 29.32 -32.02
N PHE A 181 -15.41 29.25 -32.79
CA PHE A 181 -15.32 29.93 -34.08
C PHE A 181 -16.36 29.40 -35.07
N GLN A 182 -16.60 28.10 -35.10
CA GLN A 182 -17.62 27.51 -35.98
C GLN A 182 -19.01 28.12 -35.70
N ASN A 183 -19.44 28.13 -34.43
CA ASN A 183 -20.71 28.72 -34.02
C ASN A 183 -20.77 30.22 -34.34
N TYR A 184 -19.68 30.95 -34.09
CA TYR A 184 -19.60 32.38 -34.39
C TYR A 184 -19.80 32.68 -35.89
N PHE A 185 -19.15 31.92 -36.77
CA PHE A 185 -19.33 32.11 -38.20
C PHE A 185 -20.72 31.70 -38.68
N GLU A 186 -21.36 30.71 -38.05
CA GLU A 186 -22.75 30.34 -38.35
C GLU A 186 -23.72 31.46 -38.00
N GLU A 187 -23.58 32.08 -36.82
CA GLU A 187 -24.39 33.25 -36.42
C GLU A 187 -24.15 34.47 -37.32
N LYS A 188 -22.92 34.65 -37.80
CA LYS A 188 -22.53 35.80 -38.63
C LYS A 188 -22.63 35.55 -40.14
N LYS A 189 -23.22 34.42 -40.58
CA LYS A 189 -23.42 34.11 -42.00
C LYS A 189 -24.16 35.21 -42.76
N GLU A 190 -25.10 35.89 -42.13
CA GLU A 190 -25.85 37.00 -42.75
C GLU A 190 -24.95 38.16 -43.16
N TYR A 191 -23.98 38.53 -42.32
CA TYR A 191 -23.02 39.61 -42.62
C TYR A 191 -21.96 39.20 -43.65
N LEU A 192 -21.67 37.90 -43.76
CA LEU A 192 -20.71 37.38 -44.73
C LEU A 192 -21.27 37.34 -46.16
N GLN A 193 -22.60 37.44 -46.35
CA GLN A 193 -23.22 37.54 -47.68
C GLN A 193 -23.25 38.98 -48.21
N GLU A 194 -23.09 39.98 -47.33
CA GLU A 194 -23.07 41.41 -47.69
C GLU A 194 -21.69 41.92 -48.12
N ILE A 195 -20.64 41.08 -48.06
CA ILE A 195 -19.24 41.41 -48.40
C ILE A 195 -18.80 40.60 -49.62
#